data_AF-A0AAX6I1N9-F1
#
_entry.id   AF-A0AAX6I1N9-F1
#
_cell.length_a   1.000
_cell.length_b   1.000
_cell.length_c   1.000
_cell.angle_alpha   90.00
_cell.angle_beta   90.00
_cell.angle_gamma   90.00
#
_symmetry.space_group_name_H-M   'P 1'
#
loop_
_entity.id
_entity.type
_entity.pdbx_description
1 polymer ?
#
loop_
_entity_poly.entity_id
_entity_poly.type
_entity_poly.pdbx_seq_one_letter_code
_entity_poly.pdbx_strand_id
1 'polypeptide(L)'
;MSSATMGVKANAKMRRMISRKSHSWWWDSHVSPKNSKWLAENLEEMDLYVKEMLKLIEEEGDSFAKKAEMYYQKRPELVSHVEGFYRMYRALAERYDHVTGELRKNLQPDLHSQGSWSGSDFGSEPPSPSLPTFDRTPELKPAVPKPSARAAGFEFFLGSGGSSDLSRKGSDPSSSSSTESDSDSDDAKEVNGDGISSGLQHRIFELENELCIMKEKLSEHEKCGSNHADLISKIATLENDCLTANEKLRNSKSEIMSLNQKLKENKLPKEASSIEQCSETMVVSGMETQEVELVTELNDQELSSAKDQALEQDKAQLAAESDLNDQEREIEELKRLISAKDLEIEQYKEQLAEESDKSSQERLRLEADIVNLKELIEELKSEVKKVSQQKKQVEAKISMQQNLIKEFKATSAISADRFSLEKSALRTEISILSLSNSSLSAKLTQLEAEKAVLCSDRDRQNRDLNREIDGFRLQVDVLTAEKDDMAARVSALSDDIKGRDERICTMDERTNQLHLEHVKLMAELEQARRVGRELAERVKALDEEVERQRVAISEGAEGKREAIRQLCFSLEHYRDGYHQLRQMLQGNHRRPQAVMAV
;
A
#
# COMPACT_ATOMS: atom_id res chain seq x y z
N MET A 1 27.96 58.78 -35.44
CA MET A 1 29.42 58.97 -35.35
C MET A 1 30.05 57.68 -34.85
N SER A 2 31.28 57.36 -35.26
CA SER A 2 32.22 56.32 -34.77
C SER A 2 31.64 55.04 -34.13
N SER A 3 31.69 53.84 -34.76
CA SER A 3 32.83 53.03 -35.23
C SER A 3 33.40 52.05 -34.18
N ALA A 4 33.39 50.75 -34.55
CA ALA A 4 34.31 49.67 -34.13
C ALA A 4 34.30 49.23 -32.62
N THR A 5 34.66 47.99 -32.23
CA THR A 5 35.22 46.83 -32.98
C THR A 5 34.84 45.48 -32.35
N MET A 6 34.90 44.42 -33.17
CA MET A 6 34.94 42.96 -32.94
C MET A 6 35.13 42.36 -31.52
N GLY A 7 34.51 41.19 -31.26
CA GLY A 7 34.58 40.50 -29.94
C GLY A 7 34.39 38.96 -29.87
N VAL A 8 34.55 38.20 -30.97
CA VAL A 8 34.71 36.71 -31.00
C VAL A 8 33.53 35.81 -30.53
N LYS A 9 33.27 34.70 -31.26
CA LYS A 9 32.32 33.64 -30.88
C LYS A 9 32.95 32.65 -29.88
N ALA A 10 32.18 32.21 -28.87
CA ALA A 10 32.46 31.00 -28.09
C ALA A 10 31.19 30.17 -27.90
N ASN A 11 31.26 28.86 -28.12
CA ASN A 11 30.10 27.95 -28.10
C ASN A 11 29.98 27.27 -26.71
N ALA A 12 28.99 27.70 -25.91
CA ALA A 12 28.82 27.27 -24.52
C ALA A 12 27.46 26.58 -24.28
N LYS A 13 27.45 25.26 -24.48
CA LYS A 13 26.39 24.29 -24.20
C LYS A 13 25.68 24.56 -22.85
N MET A 14 24.52 25.24 -22.88
CA MET A 14 23.75 25.66 -21.70
C MET A 14 23.20 24.47 -20.91
N ARG A 15 24.01 23.89 -20.02
CA ARG A 15 23.55 22.92 -19.02
C ARG A 15 22.56 23.62 -18.08
N ARG A 16 21.30 23.18 -18.16
CA ARG A 16 20.17 23.50 -17.26
C ARG A 16 20.66 23.76 -15.83
N MET A 17 20.62 25.02 -15.39
CA MET A 17 20.92 25.39 -14.01
C MET A 17 19.84 24.81 -13.09
N ILE A 18 20.10 23.64 -12.51
CA ILE A 18 19.39 23.21 -11.32
C ILE A 18 19.82 24.19 -10.22
N SER A 19 18.87 24.99 -9.72
CA SER A 19 19.10 25.89 -8.59
C SER A 19 19.59 25.07 -7.40
N ARG A 20 20.91 25.13 -7.12
CA ARG A 20 21.53 24.57 -5.91
C ARG A 20 21.11 25.41 -4.70
N LYS A 21 19.84 25.25 -4.33
CA LYS A 21 19.25 25.67 -3.04
C LYS A 21 20.15 25.09 -1.95
N SER A 22 20.68 25.94 -1.08
CA SER A 22 21.93 25.76 -0.32
C SER A 22 21.96 24.49 0.55
N HIS A 23 22.25 23.35 -0.07
CA HIS A 23 22.57 22.10 0.62
C HIS A 23 23.96 22.24 1.23
N SER A 24 23.97 22.32 2.55
CA SER A 24 25.14 22.44 3.42
C SER A 24 26.25 21.48 2.96
N TRP A 25 27.41 22.03 2.61
CA TRP A 25 28.49 21.31 1.92
C TRP A 25 29.01 20.07 2.66
N TRP A 26 28.75 19.95 3.96
CA TRP A 26 29.10 18.79 4.77
C TRP A 26 28.22 17.55 4.49
N TRP A 27 26.94 17.71 4.15
CA TRP A 27 26.06 16.57 3.81
C TRP A 27 26.52 15.88 2.51
N ASP A 28 26.76 16.66 1.44
CA ASP A 28 27.24 16.16 0.12
C ASP A 28 28.63 15.50 0.23
N SER A 29 29.40 15.86 1.28
CA SER A 29 30.75 15.36 1.54
C SER A 29 30.81 14.11 2.44
N HIS A 30 29.95 13.99 3.46
CA HIS A 30 30.05 12.92 4.47
C HIS A 30 28.89 11.91 4.49
N VAL A 31 27.70 12.26 4.00
CA VAL A 31 26.52 11.38 3.98
C VAL A 31 26.00 11.24 2.55
N SER A 32 26.92 10.85 1.67
CA SER A 32 26.68 10.63 0.24
C SER A 32 27.14 9.22 -0.13
N PRO A 33 26.34 8.41 -0.88
CA PRO A 33 26.75 7.08 -1.34
C PRO A 33 28.05 7.09 -2.19
N LYS A 34 28.47 8.26 -2.67
CA LYS A 34 29.72 8.46 -3.42
C LYS A 34 30.98 8.52 -2.55
N ASN A 35 30.84 8.69 -1.24
CA ASN A 35 31.98 8.90 -0.33
C ASN A 35 31.94 8.02 0.93
N SER A 36 30.82 7.35 1.22
CA SER A 36 30.71 6.35 2.30
C SER A 36 30.47 4.96 1.70
N LYS A 37 31.50 4.08 1.77
CA LYS A 37 31.42 2.70 1.27
C LYS A 37 30.27 1.92 1.89
N TRP A 38 30.16 1.95 3.22
CA TRP A 38 29.08 1.25 3.93
C TRP A 38 27.69 1.75 3.53
N LEU A 39 27.52 3.04 3.20
CA LEU A 39 26.24 3.55 2.71
C LEU A 39 25.92 3.05 1.28
N ALA A 40 26.94 2.89 0.43
CA ALA A 40 26.75 2.30 -0.90
C ALA A 40 26.43 0.80 -0.80
N GLU A 41 27.26 0.05 -0.06
CA GLU A 41 27.11 -1.39 0.22
C GLU A 41 25.72 -1.68 0.80
N ASN A 42 25.28 -0.94 1.82
CA ASN A 42 23.99 -1.19 2.47
C ASN A 42 22.78 -0.79 1.59
N LEU A 43 22.91 0.22 0.71
CA LEU A 43 21.86 0.54 -0.26
C LEU A 43 21.79 -0.50 -1.40
N GLU A 44 22.93 -1.07 -1.81
CA GLU A 44 23.01 -2.15 -2.79
C GLU A 44 22.44 -3.47 -2.22
N GLU A 45 22.72 -3.79 -0.96
CA GLU A 45 22.06 -4.88 -0.23
C GLU A 45 20.54 -4.65 -0.15
N MET A 46 20.08 -3.46 0.27
CA MET A 46 18.64 -3.17 0.37
C MET A 46 17.90 -3.25 -0.98
N ASP A 47 18.54 -2.84 -2.08
CA ASP A 47 18.02 -2.98 -3.44
C ASP A 47 18.03 -4.45 -3.93
N LEU A 48 19.02 -5.26 -3.54
CA LEU A 48 19.04 -6.70 -3.80
C LEU A 48 17.86 -7.41 -3.10
N TYR A 49 17.66 -7.16 -1.80
CA TYR A 49 16.52 -7.70 -1.06
C TYR A 49 15.18 -7.30 -1.69
N VAL A 50 15.03 -6.06 -2.19
CA VAL A 50 13.82 -5.63 -2.91
C VAL A 50 13.59 -6.41 -4.20
N LYS A 51 14.65 -6.64 -4.99
CA LYS A 51 14.59 -7.47 -6.21
C LYS A 51 14.25 -8.93 -5.92
N GLU A 52 14.71 -9.46 -4.80
CA GLU A 52 14.38 -10.82 -4.37
C GLU A 52 12.93 -10.92 -3.87
N MET A 53 12.46 -9.95 -3.07
CA MET A 53 11.04 -9.86 -2.66
C MET A 53 10.09 -9.77 -3.86
N LEU A 54 10.45 -9.04 -4.93
CA LEU A 54 9.64 -8.96 -6.15
C LEU A 54 9.58 -10.30 -6.89
N LYS A 55 10.72 -11.00 -7.06
CA LYS A 55 10.74 -12.34 -7.69
C LYS A 55 9.86 -13.36 -6.93
N LEU A 56 9.83 -13.30 -5.60
CA LEU A 56 8.98 -14.15 -4.77
C LEU A 56 7.47 -13.86 -4.91
N ILE A 57 7.08 -12.82 -5.67
CA ILE A 57 5.70 -12.40 -5.95
C ILE A 57 5.34 -12.54 -7.43
N GLU A 58 6.31 -12.43 -8.35
CA GLU A 58 6.11 -12.42 -9.81
C GLU A 58 5.96 -13.81 -10.46
N GLU A 59 6.23 -14.92 -9.75
CA GLU A 59 6.10 -16.27 -10.30
C GLU A 59 4.62 -16.73 -10.43
N GLU A 60 4.12 -16.85 -11.66
CA GLU A 60 2.77 -17.32 -11.93
C GLU A 60 2.65 -18.86 -11.90
N GLY A 61 1.75 -19.39 -11.07
CA GLY A 61 1.29 -20.77 -11.16
C GLY A 61 0.12 -20.88 -12.13
N ASP A 62 0.22 -21.77 -13.13
CA ASP A 62 -0.75 -21.98 -14.23
C ASP A 62 -2.16 -22.45 -13.80
N SER A 63 -2.36 -22.65 -12.49
CA SER A 63 -3.62 -23.07 -11.88
C SER A 63 -3.72 -22.49 -10.47
N PHE A 64 -4.94 -22.17 -10.04
CA PHE A 64 -5.21 -21.56 -8.74
C PHE A 64 -4.65 -22.37 -7.56
N ALA A 65 -4.75 -23.70 -7.61
CA ALA A 65 -4.19 -24.58 -6.58
C ALA A 65 -2.65 -24.45 -6.49
N LYS A 66 -1.98 -24.47 -7.65
CA LYS A 66 -0.53 -24.28 -7.77
C LYS A 66 -0.09 -22.89 -7.28
N LYS A 67 -0.88 -21.84 -7.58
CA LYS A 67 -0.62 -20.46 -7.11
C LYS A 67 -0.80 -20.33 -5.59
N ALA A 68 -1.77 -21.02 -4.99
CA ALA A 68 -1.97 -21.06 -3.54
C ALA A 68 -0.85 -21.86 -2.83
N GLU A 69 -0.45 -23.00 -3.38
CA GLU A 69 0.66 -23.81 -2.86
C GLU A 69 1.99 -23.04 -2.90
N MET A 70 2.34 -22.46 -4.06
CA MET A 70 3.52 -21.61 -4.22
C MET A 70 3.50 -20.43 -3.22
N TYR A 71 2.36 -19.77 -3.02
CA TYR A 71 2.24 -18.70 -2.02
C TYR A 71 2.60 -19.17 -0.60
N TYR A 72 2.11 -20.34 -0.16
CA TYR A 72 2.45 -20.86 1.17
C TYR A 72 3.91 -21.32 1.30
N GLN A 73 4.52 -21.83 0.22
CA GLN A 73 5.95 -22.17 0.18
C GLN A 73 6.86 -20.92 0.14
N LYS A 74 6.46 -19.86 -0.58
CA LYS A 74 7.23 -18.62 -0.77
C LYS A 74 7.08 -17.61 0.36
N ARG A 75 5.97 -17.66 1.12
CA ARG A 75 5.69 -16.73 2.23
C ARG A 75 6.76 -16.69 3.34
N PRO A 76 7.36 -17.81 3.80
CA PRO A 76 8.46 -17.78 4.77
C PRO A 76 9.72 -17.11 4.20
N GLU A 77 10.06 -17.37 2.93
CA GLU A 77 11.17 -16.72 2.24
C GLU A 77 10.92 -15.20 2.16
N LEU A 78 9.73 -14.79 1.73
CA LEU A 78 9.34 -13.38 1.61
C LEU A 78 9.42 -12.64 2.96
N VAL A 79 8.93 -13.25 4.05
CA VAL A 79 9.04 -12.68 5.40
C VAL A 79 10.49 -12.53 5.84
N SER A 80 11.36 -13.50 5.55
CA SER A 80 12.80 -13.41 5.84
C SER A 80 13.46 -12.22 5.13
N HIS A 81 13.14 -11.99 3.85
CA HIS A 81 13.67 -10.86 3.10
C HIS A 81 13.14 -9.51 3.62
N VAL A 82 11.85 -9.43 4.00
CA VAL A 82 11.28 -8.24 4.67
C VAL A 82 11.97 -7.94 6.00
N GLU A 83 12.25 -8.97 6.82
CA GLU A 83 13.00 -8.80 8.07
C GLU A 83 14.44 -8.34 7.83
N GLY A 84 15.15 -8.90 6.85
CA GLY A 84 16.50 -8.47 6.47
C GLY A 84 16.53 -7.01 6.05
N PHE A 85 15.63 -6.62 5.14
CA PHE A 85 15.47 -5.23 4.69
C PHE A 85 15.20 -4.27 5.85
N TYR A 86 14.30 -4.63 6.78
CA TYR A 86 13.97 -3.78 7.93
C TYR A 86 15.13 -3.66 8.94
N ARG A 87 15.92 -4.72 9.14
CA ARG A 87 17.14 -4.66 9.98
C ARG A 87 18.19 -3.72 9.38
N MET A 88 18.37 -3.73 8.08
CA MET A 88 19.26 -2.79 7.37
C MET A 88 18.76 -1.35 7.47
N TYR A 89 17.46 -1.11 7.23
CA TYR A 89 16.83 0.20 7.39
C TYR A 89 17.03 0.77 8.81
N ARG A 90 16.90 -0.08 9.85
CA ARG A 90 17.17 0.30 11.24
C ARG A 90 18.64 0.70 11.45
N ALA A 91 19.59 -0.10 10.98
CA ALA A 91 21.02 0.22 11.09
C ALA A 91 21.38 1.54 10.38
N LEU A 92 20.74 1.83 9.24
CA LEU A 92 20.91 3.08 8.50
C LEU A 92 20.36 4.30 9.27
N ALA A 93 19.15 4.20 9.82
CA ALA A 93 18.58 5.24 10.67
C ALA A 93 19.45 5.48 11.92
N GLU A 94 19.88 4.41 12.59
CA GLU A 94 20.73 4.48 13.78
C GLU A 94 22.08 5.15 13.47
N ARG A 95 22.76 4.83 12.35
CA ARG A 95 24.00 5.54 11.96
C ARG A 95 23.75 7.00 11.61
N TYR A 96 22.64 7.33 10.96
CA TYR A 96 22.28 8.72 10.64
C TYR A 96 22.08 9.56 11.91
N ASP A 97 21.41 9.01 12.92
CA ASP A 97 21.23 9.66 14.23
C ASP A 97 22.54 9.77 15.02
N HIS A 98 23.45 8.79 14.92
CA HIS A 98 24.79 8.90 15.51
C HIS A 98 25.58 10.07 14.89
N VAL A 99 25.70 10.14 13.56
CA VAL A 99 26.44 11.21 12.87
C VAL A 99 25.81 12.58 13.13
N THR A 100 24.48 12.69 13.07
CA THR A 100 23.74 13.94 13.32
C THR A 100 23.72 14.33 14.80
N GLY A 101 23.82 13.35 15.71
CA GLY A 101 23.97 13.55 17.15
C GLY A 101 25.38 13.99 17.54
N GLU A 102 26.42 13.42 16.93
CA GLU A 102 27.81 13.82 17.14
C GLU A 102 28.10 15.21 16.60
N LEU A 103 27.55 15.59 15.43
CA LEU A 103 27.69 16.96 14.94
C LEU A 103 27.09 17.99 15.93
N ARG A 104 25.92 17.71 16.50
CA ARG A 104 25.30 18.58 17.52
C ARG A 104 26.13 18.71 18.81
N LYS A 105 26.91 17.69 19.18
CA LYS A 105 27.85 17.75 20.31
C LYS A 105 29.10 18.57 19.96
N ASN A 106 29.65 18.40 18.75
CA ASN A 106 30.85 19.12 18.30
C ASN A 106 30.61 20.61 17.98
N LEU A 107 29.36 21.01 17.71
CA LEU A 107 28.97 22.42 17.53
C LEU A 107 28.83 23.22 18.84
N GLN A 108 29.09 22.61 20.01
CA GLN A 108 28.90 23.27 21.31
C GLN A 108 30.03 22.95 22.32
N PRO A 109 31.25 23.43 22.06
CA PRO A 109 31.98 24.12 23.12
C PRO A 109 32.78 25.37 22.65
N ASP A 110 32.60 26.51 23.33
CA ASP A 110 33.60 27.57 23.65
C ASP A 110 33.04 28.99 23.97
N LEU A 111 31.74 29.14 24.27
CA LEU A 111 31.19 30.41 24.78
C LEU A 111 30.44 30.26 26.11
N HIS A 112 31.18 29.91 27.17
CA HIS A 112 30.75 30.17 28.56
C HIS A 112 31.94 30.39 29.52
N SER A 113 32.61 31.55 29.37
CA SER A 113 33.55 32.06 30.37
C SER A 113 33.38 33.57 30.52
N GLN A 114 32.99 34.00 31.74
CA GLN A 114 32.85 35.39 32.22
C GLN A 114 31.89 36.33 31.48
N GLY A 115 31.40 37.36 32.19
CA GLY A 115 30.71 38.51 31.58
C GLY A 115 29.29 38.77 32.07
N SER A 116 29.11 39.12 33.36
CA SER A 116 27.86 39.75 33.79
C SER A 116 27.85 41.23 33.37
N TRP A 117 26.83 41.66 32.65
CA TRP A 117 26.46 43.08 32.56
C TRP A 117 24.94 43.22 32.38
N SER A 118 24.36 44.28 32.95
CA SER A 118 22.91 44.51 33.04
C SER A 118 22.39 45.51 31.99
N GLY A 119 21.14 45.37 31.56
CA GLY A 119 20.48 46.29 30.61
C GLY A 119 18.98 46.03 30.44
N SER A 120 18.16 46.83 31.13
CA SER A 120 16.69 46.91 31.00
C SER A 120 16.30 47.73 29.72
N ASP A 121 15.04 47.88 29.28
CA ASP A 121 13.73 47.67 29.92
C ASP A 121 12.58 47.52 28.87
N PHE A 122 11.33 47.28 29.32
CA PHE A 122 10.06 47.08 28.58
C PHE A 122 10.04 45.88 27.60
N GLY A 123 9.10 44.91 27.65
CA GLY A 123 7.85 44.74 28.42
C GLY A 123 6.70 44.31 27.47
N SER A 124 5.77 43.41 27.78
CA SER A 124 5.44 42.61 28.99
C SER A 124 4.66 41.33 28.52
N GLU A 125 4.02 40.44 29.29
CA GLU A 125 3.63 40.42 30.72
C GLU A 125 3.66 39.00 31.40
N PRO A 126 2.58 38.20 31.64
CA PRO A 126 2.63 37.15 32.68
C PRO A 126 3.02 35.71 32.21
N PRO A 127 3.52 34.83 33.10
CA PRO A 127 3.96 33.46 32.72
C PRO A 127 3.45 32.28 33.59
N SER A 128 3.57 31.06 33.03
CA SER A 128 3.71 29.74 33.72
C SER A 128 2.47 29.19 34.48
N PRO A 129 2.38 27.85 34.71
CA PRO A 129 3.25 27.13 35.65
C PRO A 129 4.11 25.99 35.04
N SER A 130 5.13 25.59 35.80
CA SER A 130 6.12 24.54 35.50
C SER A 130 6.02 23.34 36.44
N LEU A 131 6.69 22.21 36.12
CA LEU A 131 7.45 21.29 37.02
C LEU A 131 7.52 19.86 36.41
N PRO A 132 8.50 18.99 36.78
CA PRO A 132 9.79 19.26 37.41
C PRO A 132 11.01 18.69 36.63
N THR A 133 12.20 19.22 36.91
CA THR A 133 13.50 18.58 36.60
C THR A 133 14.02 17.84 37.84
N PHE A 134 14.82 16.78 37.67
CA PHE A 134 15.74 16.32 38.72
C PHE A 134 17.05 15.77 38.15
N ASP A 135 18.10 15.74 38.97
CA ASP A 135 19.50 15.85 38.52
C ASP A 135 20.35 14.55 38.55
N ARG A 136 21.62 14.66 38.14
CA ARG A 136 22.53 13.55 37.76
C ARG A 136 23.28 12.81 38.90
N THR A 137 23.55 11.52 38.65
CA THR A 137 24.78 10.73 39.01
C THR A 137 25.07 10.42 40.50
N PRO A 138 25.95 9.45 40.88
CA PRO A 138 26.98 8.73 40.09
C PRO A 138 26.95 7.18 40.16
N GLU A 139 28.08 6.53 39.84
CA GLU A 139 28.27 5.08 39.58
C GLU A 139 28.09 4.13 40.78
N LEU A 140 27.73 2.87 40.49
CA LEU A 140 28.26 1.67 41.15
C LEU A 140 28.03 0.40 40.28
N LYS A 141 28.95 -0.55 40.35
CA LYS A 141 28.92 -1.92 39.75
C LYS A 141 29.04 -2.96 40.89
N PRO A 142 28.84 -4.28 40.66
CA PRO A 142 27.93 -4.99 39.74
C PRO A 142 27.13 -6.12 40.45
N ALA A 143 26.14 -6.75 39.79
CA ALA A 143 25.75 -8.17 40.05
C ALA A 143 24.71 -8.68 39.03
N VAL A 144 24.67 -10.01 38.81
CA VAL A 144 23.60 -10.72 38.09
C VAL A 144 22.83 -11.61 39.08
N PRO A 145 21.48 -11.59 39.04
CA PRO A 145 20.71 -12.80 39.30
C PRO A 145 19.70 -13.12 38.17
N LYS A 146 19.31 -14.39 38.10
CA LYS A 146 18.34 -14.95 37.14
C LYS A 146 16.89 -14.64 37.57
N PRO A 147 15.94 -14.42 36.64
CA PRO A 147 14.52 -14.64 36.93
C PRO A 147 14.19 -16.15 36.93
N SER A 148 13.25 -16.57 37.78
CA SER A 148 12.77 -17.96 37.88
C SER A 148 11.24 -17.99 38.06
N ALA A 149 10.61 -19.10 37.64
CA ALA A 149 9.26 -19.51 38.00
C ALA A 149 8.06 -18.56 37.68
N ARG A 150 7.66 -18.58 36.39
CA ARG A 150 6.33 -19.02 35.91
C ARG A 150 5.07 -18.68 36.73
N ALA A 151 4.19 -17.88 36.12
CA ALA A 151 2.75 -18.17 35.99
C ALA A 151 2.42 -18.05 34.49
N ALA A 152 2.03 -19.11 33.77
CA ALA A 152 0.74 -19.82 33.84
C ALA A 152 -0.43 -18.93 33.35
N GLY A 153 -0.65 -18.87 32.02
CA GLY A 153 -1.74 -18.03 31.47
C GLY A 153 -1.94 -17.93 29.95
N PHE A 154 -1.17 -18.59 29.07
CA PHE A 154 -1.44 -18.52 27.61
C PHE A 154 -0.92 -19.71 26.76
N GLU A 155 -1.47 -20.91 26.98
CA GLU A 155 -1.31 -22.04 26.04
C GLU A 155 -2.67 -22.71 25.79
N PHE A 156 -3.42 -22.19 24.80
CA PHE A 156 -4.64 -22.83 24.28
C PHE A 156 -4.95 -22.40 22.83
N PHE A 157 -4.08 -22.71 21.86
CA PHE A 157 -4.50 -22.92 20.46
C PHE A 157 -3.51 -23.71 19.57
N LEU A 158 -2.84 -24.74 20.13
CA LEU A 158 -2.14 -25.74 19.32
C LEU A 158 -2.54 -27.14 19.82
N GLY A 159 -3.49 -27.76 19.13
CA GLY A 159 -3.99 -29.09 19.50
C GLY A 159 -3.04 -30.19 19.05
N SER A 160 -2.42 -30.89 20.00
CA SER A 160 -1.72 -32.16 19.77
C SER A 160 -1.73 -33.00 21.05
N GLY A 161 -2.15 -34.26 20.96
CA GLY A 161 -2.26 -35.16 22.12
C GLY A 161 -3.45 -36.11 22.06
N GLY A 162 -3.32 -37.22 21.33
CA GLY A 162 -4.34 -38.26 21.22
C GLY A 162 -3.75 -39.56 20.67
N SER A 163 -3.01 -40.29 21.50
CA SER A 163 -2.16 -41.42 21.10
C SER A 163 -2.60 -42.75 21.69
N SER A 164 -2.70 -43.78 20.85
CA SER A 164 -2.38 -45.18 21.22
C SER A 164 -2.23 -46.06 19.97
N ASP A 165 -1.20 -46.90 19.95
CA ASP A 165 -0.85 -47.84 18.87
C ASP A 165 -1.94 -48.86 18.50
N LEU A 166 -1.87 -49.40 17.26
CA LEU A 166 -1.46 -50.80 17.02
C LEU A 166 -1.07 -51.01 15.53
N SER A 167 -0.39 -52.12 15.19
CA SER A 167 0.55 -52.17 14.05
C SER A 167 0.36 -53.27 13.00
N ARG A 168 0.51 -52.90 11.71
CA ARG A 168 0.92 -53.69 10.50
C ARG A 168 0.71 -52.79 9.25
N LYS A 169 1.68 -52.47 8.38
CA LYS A 169 2.52 -53.30 7.46
C LYS A 169 1.80 -53.71 6.15
N GLY A 170 2.15 -53.06 5.03
CA GLY A 170 1.99 -53.63 3.67
C GLY A 170 1.73 -52.65 2.50
N SER A 171 2.81 -52.24 1.82
CA SER A 171 2.99 -52.12 0.34
C SER A 171 1.98 -51.44 -0.62
N ASP A 172 2.53 -50.62 -1.52
CA ASP A 172 2.06 -50.28 -2.89
C ASP A 172 2.05 -51.55 -3.83
N PRO A 173 1.63 -51.52 -5.13
CA PRO A 173 1.37 -50.37 -6.02
C PRO A 173 0.24 -50.45 -7.10
N SER A 174 -0.02 -49.30 -7.76
CA SER A 174 -0.31 -49.06 -9.21
C SER A 174 -1.47 -49.72 -10.02
N SER A 175 -2.36 -48.83 -10.51
CA SER A 175 -2.74 -48.61 -11.94
C SER A 175 -3.91 -49.32 -12.67
N SER A 176 -4.51 -48.54 -13.60
CA SER A 176 -5.41 -48.88 -14.75
C SER A 176 -6.91 -49.15 -14.44
N SER A 177 -7.88 -48.93 -15.35
CA SER A 177 -7.82 -48.72 -16.82
C SER A 177 -8.86 -47.69 -17.35
N SER A 178 -8.78 -47.34 -18.65
CA SER A 178 -9.62 -46.38 -19.40
C SER A 178 -10.96 -46.93 -19.91
N THR A 179 -11.75 -46.08 -20.58
CA THR A 179 -12.57 -46.48 -21.76
C THR A 179 -12.80 -45.28 -22.70
N GLU A 180 -12.88 -45.56 -24.00
CA GLU A 180 -12.90 -44.57 -25.09
C GLU A 180 -14.33 -44.35 -25.66
N SER A 181 -14.56 -43.29 -26.45
CA SER A 181 -15.60 -43.22 -27.50
C SER A 181 -15.39 -42.03 -28.45
N ASP A 182 -15.24 -42.30 -29.74
CA ASP A 182 -14.99 -41.31 -30.79
C ASP A 182 -16.27 -40.84 -31.51
N SER A 183 -16.21 -39.70 -32.20
CA SER A 183 -17.08 -39.35 -33.33
C SER A 183 -16.48 -38.21 -34.15
N ASP A 184 -16.04 -38.51 -35.37
CA ASP A 184 -15.46 -37.54 -36.31
C ASP A 184 -16.51 -36.76 -37.11
N SER A 185 -16.22 -35.49 -37.40
CA SER A 185 -16.62 -34.84 -38.66
C SER A 185 -15.72 -33.63 -38.96
N ASP A 186 -15.00 -33.67 -40.09
CA ASP A 186 -14.30 -32.52 -40.68
C ASP A 186 -15.29 -31.35 -41.00
N ASP A 187 -14.89 -30.09 -41.16
CA ASP A 187 -13.66 -29.59 -41.79
C ASP A 187 -13.28 -28.14 -41.35
N ALA A 188 -12.03 -27.77 -41.61
CA ALA A 188 -11.46 -26.42 -41.77
C ALA A 188 -11.78 -25.27 -40.77
N LYS A 189 -10.84 -25.09 -39.83
CA LYS A 189 -10.24 -23.79 -39.39
C LYS A 189 -11.16 -22.59 -39.07
N GLU A 190 -11.13 -22.16 -37.81
CA GLU A 190 -10.24 -21.04 -37.42
C GLU A 190 -9.92 -21.04 -35.92
N VAL A 191 -9.02 -20.14 -35.48
CA VAL A 191 -8.52 -20.09 -34.10
C VAL A 191 -9.24 -19.02 -33.29
N ASN A 192 -9.86 -19.39 -32.17
CA ASN A 192 -9.75 -18.71 -30.86
C ASN A 192 -10.51 -19.50 -29.78
N GLY A 193 -10.06 -19.41 -28.51
CA GLY A 193 -10.61 -20.22 -27.42
C GLY A 193 -11.68 -19.53 -26.59
N ASP A 194 -12.87 -20.12 -26.48
CA ASP A 194 -13.97 -19.63 -25.61
C ASP A 194 -14.65 -20.76 -24.77
N GLY A 195 -14.12 -21.99 -24.81
CA GLY A 195 -14.75 -23.15 -24.16
C GLY A 195 -14.91 -23.03 -22.63
N ILE A 196 -14.02 -22.29 -21.96
CA ILE A 196 -14.11 -22.03 -20.51
C ILE A 196 -15.26 -21.06 -20.20
N SER A 197 -15.50 -20.09 -21.08
CA SER A 197 -16.57 -19.08 -20.94
C SER A 197 -17.94 -19.75 -20.98
N SER A 198 -18.21 -20.59 -21.98
CA SER A 198 -19.50 -21.27 -22.13
C SER A 198 -19.79 -22.24 -20.97
N GLY A 199 -18.78 -22.95 -20.46
CA GLY A 199 -18.94 -23.84 -19.30
C GLY A 199 -19.26 -23.08 -18.01
N LEU A 200 -18.59 -21.94 -17.77
CA LEU A 200 -18.88 -21.06 -16.64
C LEU A 200 -20.27 -20.41 -16.77
N GLN A 201 -20.65 -19.92 -17.95
CA GLN A 201 -21.98 -19.37 -18.21
C GLN A 201 -23.08 -20.41 -17.94
N HIS A 202 -22.90 -21.66 -18.37
CA HIS A 202 -23.87 -22.72 -18.12
C HIS A 202 -24.01 -23.01 -16.61
N ARG A 203 -22.89 -23.09 -15.87
CA ARG A 203 -22.93 -23.32 -14.41
C ARG A 203 -23.46 -22.13 -13.62
N ILE A 204 -23.25 -20.90 -14.09
CA ILE A 204 -23.89 -19.69 -13.54
C ILE A 204 -25.40 -19.78 -13.72
N PHE A 205 -25.88 -20.10 -14.92
CA PHE A 205 -27.31 -20.25 -15.21
C PHE A 205 -27.99 -21.34 -14.37
N GLU A 206 -27.31 -22.48 -14.14
CA GLU A 206 -27.79 -23.51 -13.20
C GLU A 206 -27.94 -22.97 -11.78
N LEU A 207 -26.91 -22.28 -11.26
CA LEU A 207 -26.91 -21.72 -9.90
C LEU A 207 -27.94 -20.58 -9.73
N GLU A 208 -28.16 -19.76 -10.75
CA GLU A 208 -29.20 -18.74 -10.77
C GLU A 208 -30.61 -19.37 -10.76
N ASN A 209 -30.82 -20.47 -11.48
CA ASN A 209 -32.06 -21.24 -11.46
C ASN A 209 -32.30 -21.93 -10.10
N GLU A 210 -31.27 -22.59 -9.53
CA GLU A 210 -31.31 -23.16 -8.18
C GLU A 210 -31.67 -22.09 -7.12
N LEU A 211 -31.06 -20.90 -7.20
CA LEU A 211 -31.37 -19.76 -6.33
C LEU A 211 -32.80 -19.22 -6.53
N CYS A 212 -33.29 -19.17 -7.77
CA CYS A 212 -34.67 -18.76 -8.06
C CYS A 212 -35.68 -19.72 -7.41
N ILE A 213 -35.49 -21.03 -7.58
CA ILE A 213 -36.33 -22.09 -7.00
C ILE A 213 -36.29 -22.06 -5.47
N MET A 214 -35.12 -21.83 -4.85
CA MET A 214 -35.02 -21.68 -3.39
C MET A 214 -35.72 -20.41 -2.88
N LYS A 215 -35.62 -19.29 -3.61
CA LYS A 215 -36.26 -18.02 -3.26
C LYS A 215 -37.79 -18.08 -3.40
N GLU A 216 -38.28 -18.80 -4.40
CA GLU A 216 -39.72 -19.06 -4.57
C GLU A 216 -40.26 -19.90 -3.41
N LYS A 217 -39.62 -21.02 -3.07
CA LYS A 217 -39.99 -21.87 -1.92
C LYS A 217 -39.96 -21.13 -0.57
N LEU A 218 -39.03 -20.19 -0.39
CA LEU A 218 -39.02 -19.29 0.77
C LEU A 218 -40.25 -18.36 0.78
N SER A 219 -40.60 -17.77 -0.37
CA SER A 219 -41.79 -16.92 -0.49
C SER A 219 -43.11 -17.68 -0.33
N GLU A 220 -43.18 -18.95 -0.74
CA GLU A 220 -44.31 -19.84 -0.44
C GLU A 220 -44.42 -20.13 1.06
N HIS A 221 -43.30 -20.36 1.74
CA HIS A 221 -43.27 -20.56 3.19
C HIS A 221 -43.71 -19.30 3.97
N GLU A 222 -43.37 -18.09 3.49
CA GLU A 222 -43.89 -16.83 4.05
C GLU A 222 -45.40 -16.63 3.81
N LYS A 223 -45.94 -17.14 2.68
CA LYS A 223 -47.37 -17.04 2.35
C LYS A 223 -48.26 -18.03 3.11
N CYS A 224 -47.69 -19.03 3.79
CA CYS A 224 -48.43 -20.03 4.58
C CYS A 224 -48.93 -19.50 5.95
N GLY A 225 -49.25 -18.20 6.05
CA GLY A 225 -49.64 -17.52 7.30
C GLY A 225 -50.98 -17.95 7.90
N SER A 226 -51.78 -18.77 7.19
CA SER A 226 -53.12 -19.21 7.61
C SER A 226 -53.14 -19.81 9.01
N ASN A 227 -52.14 -20.63 9.36
CA ASN A 227 -52.09 -21.30 10.65
C ASN A 227 -51.71 -20.36 11.80
N HIS A 228 -51.02 -19.24 11.52
CA HIS A 228 -50.58 -18.32 12.57
C HIS A 228 -51.74 -17.47 13.11
N ALA A 229 -52.61 -16.98 12.23
CA ALA A 229 -53.81 -16.23 12.63
C ALA A 229 -54.80 -17.10 13.44
N ASP A 230 -54.97 -18.37 13.04
CA ASP A 230 -55.85 -19.32 13.75
C ASP A 230 -55.26 -19.71 15.12
N LEU A 231 -53.94 -19.92 15.21
CA LEU A 231 -53.25 -20.14 16.50
C LEU A 231 -53.32 -18.93 17.43
N ILE A 232 -53.13 -17.70 16.93
CA ILE A 232 -53.30 -16.47 17.73
C ILE A 232 -54.73 -16.37 18.26
N SER A 233 -55.73 -16.62 17.41
CA SER A 233 -57.14 -16.62 17.80
C SER A 233 -57.43 -17.68 18.89
N LYS A 234 -56.82 -18.87 18.75
CA LYS A 234 -56.96 -19.96 19.73
C LYS A 234 -56.31 -19.64 21.08
N ILE A 235 -55.13 -19.00 21.06
CA ILE A 235 -54.45 -18.51 22.27
C ILE A 235 -55.35 -17.49 22.98
N ALA A 236 -55.89 -16.50 22.25
CA ALA A 236 -56.79 -15.49 22.83
C ALA A 236 -58.08 -16.10 23.42
N THR A 237 -58.63 -17.18 22.86
CA THR A 237 -59.74 -17.91 23.50
C THR A 237 -59.30 -18.63 24.78
N LEU A 238 -58.16 -19.32 24.76
CA LEU A 238 -57.65 -20.06 25.93
C LEU A 238 -57.27 -19.11 27.09
N GLU A 239 -56.76 -17.92 26.80
CA GLU A 239 -56.48 -16.88 27.80
C GLU A 239 -57.77 -16.40 28.49
N ASN A 240 -58.85 -16.16 27.73
CA ASN A 240 -60.15 -15.80 28.28
C ASN A 240 -60.79 -16.93 29.11
N ASP A 241 -60.70 -18.17 28.65
CA ASP A 241 -61.15 -19.34 29.42
C ASP A 241 -60.38 -19.46 30.75
N CYS A 242 -59.06 -19.23 30.73
CA CYS A 242 -58.22 -19.18 31.92
C CYS A 242 -58.62 -18.06 32.89
N LEU A 243 -58.98 -16.87 32.38
CA LEU A 243 -59.47 -15.76 33.21
C LEU A 243 -60.81 -16.11 33.88
N THR A 244 -61.80 -16.62 33.13
CA THR A 244 -63.11 -16.98 33.71
C THR A 244 -63.02 -18.18 34.67
N ALA A 245 -62.09 -19.12 34.43
CA ALA A 245 -61.80 -20.21 35.37
C ALA A 245 -61.18 -19.70 36.67
N ASN A 246 -60.24 -18.74 36.61
CA ASN A 246 -59.66 -18.11 37.79
C ASN A 246 -60.68 -17.27 38.57
N GLU A 247 -61.62 -16.60 37.90
CA GLU A 247 -62.71 -15.88 38.55
C GLU A 247 -63.70 -16.83 39.23
N LYS A 248 -64.09 -17.93 38.58
CA LYS A 248 -64.88 -19.01 39.20
C LYS A 248 -64.18 -19.60 40.43
N LEU A 249 -62.86 -19.82 40.37
CA LEU A 249 -62.04 -20.29 41.49
C LEU A 249 -61.95 -19.27 42.63
N ARG A 250 -61.89 -17.96 42.32
CA ARG A 250 -61.96 -16.87 43.31
C ARG A 250 -63.32 -16.84 44.00
N ASN A 251 -64.39 -17.02 43.24
CA ASN A 251 -65.76 -17.03 43.75
C ASN A 251 -66.01 -18.26 44.64
N SER A 252 -65.67 -19.47 44.19
CA SER A 252 -65.78 -20.67 45.02
C SER A 252 -64.87 -20.62 46.26
N LYS A 253 -63.68 -20.02 46.18
CA LYS A 253 -62.85 -19.74 47.35
C LYS A 253 -63.52 -18.77 48.34
N SER A 254 -64.24 -17.76 47.85
CA SER A 254 -65.02 -16.85 48.72
C SER A 254 -66.23 -17.54 49.36
N GLU A 255 -66.89 -18.43 48.63
CA GLU A 255 -67.99 -19.26 49.11
C GLU A 255 -67.51 -20.28 50.15
N ILE A 256 -66.37 -20.95 49.93
CA ILE A 256 -65.71 -21.81 50.91
C ILE A 256 -65.35 -21.03 52.18
N MET A 257 -64.90 -19.78 52.07
CA MET A 257 -64.70 -18.93 53.26
C MET A 257 -66.04 -18.60 53.95
N SER A 258 -67.11 -18.28 53.22
CA SER A 258 -68.45 -18.05 53.80
C SER A 258 -69.05 -19.28 54.47
N LEU A 259 -68.84 -20.48 53.91
CA LEU A 259 -69.27 -21.74 54.49
C LEU A 259 -68.44 -22.11 55.73
N ASN A 260 -67.12 -21.87 55.73
CA ASN A 260 -66.29 -22.05 56.93
C ASN A 260 -66.60 -21.02 58.03
N GLN A 261 -66.97 -19.79 57.65
CA GLN A 261 -67.48 -18.77 58.57
C GLN A 261 -68.77 -19.25 59.25
N LYS A 262 -69.78 -19.66 58.45
CA LYS A 262 -71.04 -20.23 58.95
C LYS A 262 -70.84 -21.51 59.78
N LEU A 263 -69.87 -22.34 59.45
CA LEU A 263 -69.56 -23.58 60.18
C LEU A 263 -68.82 -23.33 61.51
N LYS A 264 -68.17 -22.17 61.67
CA LYS A 264 -67.71 -21.67 62.97
C LYS A 264 -68.84 -21.02 63.76
N GLU A 265 -69.68 -20.22 63.12
CA GLU A 265 -70.83 -19.55 63.75
C GLU A 265 -71.87 -20.57 64.27
N ASN A 266 -72.06 -21.70 63.58
CA ASN A 266 -72.88 -22.83 64.03
C ASN A 266 -72.19 -23.73 65.09
N LYS A 267 -71.06 -23.31 65.70
CA LYS A 267 -70.37 -24.06 66.76
C LYS A 267 -70.17 -23.25 68.05
N LEU A 268 -71.30 -22.95 68.69
CA LEU A 268 -71.47 -22.58 70.12
C LEU A 268 -70.95 -21.16 70.51
N PRO A 269 -71.38 -20.57 71.66
CA PRO A 269 -72.10 -21.19 72.78
C PRO A 269 -73.36 -20.47 73.32
N LYS A 270 -73.96 -21.08 74.36
CA LYS A 270 -75.13 -20.68 75.20
C LYS A 270 -76.50 -21.07 74.59
N GLU A 271 -77.52 -21.52 75.33
CA GLU A 271 -77.79 -21.66 76.79
C GLU A 271 -78.33 -23.10 77.09
N ALA A 272 -78.79 -23.54 78.28
CA ALA A 272 -78.27 -23.54 79.66
C ALA A 272 -79.23 -24.42 80.54
N SER A 273 -78.83 -24.78 81.78
CA SER A 273 -79.65 -25.40 82.86
C SER A 273 -80.12 -26.86 82.76
N SER A 274 -80.55 -27.43 83.91
CA SER A 274 -80.92 -28.85 84.20
C SER A 274 -79.78 -29.87 84.04
N ILE A 275 -79.31 -30.65 85.03
CA ILE A 275 -79.74 -31.05 86.41
C ILE A 275 -78.41 -31.21 87.22
N GLU A 276 -78.16 -30.50 88.34
CA GLU A 276 -78.63 -30.75 89.74
C GLU A 276 -78.15 -32.11 90.30
N GLN A 277 -76.96 -32.22 90.89
CA GLN A 277 -76.53 -31.86 92.26
C GLN A 277 -77.28 -32.59 93.40
N CYS A 278 -76.64 -33.60 94.02
CA CYS A 278 -76.91 -34.00 95.40
C CYS A 278 -75.73 -34.79 96.05
N SER A 279 -75.41 -34.41 97.30
CA SER A 279 -75.02 -35.22 98.49
C SER A 279 -74.39 -36.63 98.29
N GLU A 280 -73.18 -36.90 98.79
CA GLU A 280 -72.73 -37.02 100.20
C GLU A 280 -72.94 -38.40 100.88
N THR A 281 -71.83 -38.92 101.41
CA THR A 281 -71.67 -39.56 102.74
C THR A 281 -72.60 -40.70 103.17
N MET A 282 -72.02 -41.90 103.33
CA MET A 282 -72.36 -42.74 104.50
C MET A 282 -71.17 -43.57 105.01
N VAL A 283 -70.84 -43.39 106.29
CA VAL A 283 -69.99 -44.25 107.12
C VAL A 283 -70.72 -44.45 108.44
N VAL A 284 -70.83 -45.70 108.90
CA VAL A 284 -71.23 -46.19 110.26
C VAL A 284 -71.30 -47.72 110.08
N SER A 285 -70.35 -48.53 110.57
CA SER A 285 -70.04 -48.92 111.97
C SER A 285 -71.14 -49.75 112.64
N GLY A 286 -70.81 -50.97 113.09
CA GLY A 286 -71.73 -51.86 113.79
C GLY A 286 -71.78 -51.65 115.30
N MET A 287 -72.65 -52.40 115.98
CA MET A 287 -72.70 -52.58 117.44
C MET A 287 -73.08 -54.02 117.79
N GLU A 288 -72.67 -54.47 118.98
CA GLU A 288 -72.90 -55.81 119.54
C GLU A 288 -74.01 -55.80 120.61
N THR A 289 -74.73 -56.92 120.79
CA THR A 289 -75.42 -57.42 122.01
C THR A 289 -76.28 -58.64 121.60
N GLN A 290 -76.32 -59.82 122.21
CA GLN A 290 -75.94 -60.38 123.52
C GLN A 290 -76.92 -60.13 124.69
N GLU A 291 -77.81 -61.11 124.94
CA GLU A 291 -78.47 -61.52 126.21
C GLU A 291 -79.32 -62.79 125.92
N VAL A 292 -79.87 -63.60 126.86
CA VAL A 292 -79.32 -64.28 128.06
C VAL A 292 -80.40 -65.21 128.70
N GLU A 293 -80.03 -66.43 129.15
CA GLU A 293 -80.73 -67.27 130.19
C GLU A 293 -82.21 -67.74 129.98
N LEU A 294 -82.86 -68.65 130.75
CA LEU A 294 -82.51 -69.57 131.88
C LEU A 294 -83.47 -70.82 131.93
N VAL A 295 -82.92 -72.00 132.28
CA VAL A 295 -83.46 -73.17 133.06
C VAL A 295 -84.95 -73.57 133.10
N THR A 296 -85.18 -74.91 133.03
CA THR A 296 -85.98 -75.71 134.01
C THR A 296 -85.34 -77.10 134.24
N GLU A 297 -85.56 -77.72 135.39
CA GLU A 297 -84.89 -78.96 135.89
C GLU A 297 -85.81 -80.21 135.91
N LEU A 298 -85.34 -81.30 136.56
CA LEU A 298 -86.07 -82.51 137.04
C LEU A 298 -86.40 -83.62 136.00
N ASN A 299 -86.50 -84.92 136.36
CA ASN A 299 -85.86 -85.73 137.43
C ASN A 299 -85.91 -87.24 137.04
N ASP A 300 -85.31 -88.11 137.85
CA ASP A 300 -85.15 -89.57 137.70
C ASP A 300 -86.39 -90.46 137.44
N GLN A 301 -86.06 -91.69 137.01
CA GLN A 301 -86.66 -93.00 137.35
C GLN A 301 -87.67 -93.73 136.43
N GLU A 302 -87.48 -95.06 136.41
CA GLU A 302 -88.47 -96.14 136.23
C GLU A 302 -89.00 -96.54 134.83
N LEU A 303 -88.09 -97.08 134.02
CA LEU A 303 -88.03 -98.53 133.74
C LEU A 303 -89.39 -99.30 133.75
N SER A 304 -90.10 -99.35 132.61
CA SER A 304 -90.62 -100.62 132.02
C SER A 304 -91.51 -100.45 130.76
N SER A 305 -90.92 -100.54 129.56
CA SER A 305 -91.64 -100.94 128.31
C SER A 305 -90.71 -101.20 127.12
N ALA A 306 -89.61 -101.91 127.34
CA ALA A 306 -88.69 -102.26 126.25
C ALA A 306 -89.28 -103.30 125.29
N LYS A 307 -89.83 -102.85 124.15
CA LYS A 307 -89.65 -103.48 122.81
C LYS A 307 -90.30 -102.73 121.65
N ASP A 308 -91.50 -102.18 121.83
CA ASP A 308 -92.38 -101.89 120.69
C ASP A 308 -92.05 -100.60 119.92
N GLN A 309 -91.22 -99.70 120.48
CA GLN A 309 -90.78 -98.47 119.81
C GLN A 309 -89.65 -98.68 118.78
N ALA A 310 -88.88 -99.77 118.86
CA ALA A 310 -87.71 -99.97 117.99
C ALA A 310 -88.08 -100.19 116.51
N LEU A 311 -89.16 -100.94 116.25
CA LEU A 311 -89.57 -101.31 114.89
C LEU A 311 -90.10 -100.16 114.02
N GLU A 312 -90.44 -99.02 114.65
CA GLU A 312 -90.86 -97.81 113.93
C GLU A 312 -89.68 -96.85 113.67
N GLN A 313 -88.61 -96.91 114.49
CA GLN A 313 -87.39 -96.13 114.26
C GLN A 313 -86.57 -96.68 113.09
N ASP A 314 -86.40 -98.00 112.96
CA ASP A 314 -85.65 -98.61 111.85
C ASP A 314 -86.24 -98.21 110.48
N LYS A 315 -87.58 -98.14 110.36
CA LYS A 315 -88.26 -97.68 109.13
C LYS A 315 -87.99 -96.20 108.83
N ALA A 316 -87.95 -95.36 109.87
CA ALA A 316 -87.67 -93.94 109.72
C ALA A 316 -86.21 -93.68 109.29
N GLN A 317 -85.26 -94.47 109.79
CA GLN A 317 -83.86 -94.38 109.37
C GLN A 317 -83.68 -94.75 107.89
N LEU A 318 -84.27 -95.85 107.42
CA LEU A 318 -84.15 -96.28 106.02
C LEU A 318 -84.73 -95.27 105.01
N ALA A 319 -85.74 -94.50 105.39
CA ALA A 319 -86.28 -93.42 104.56
C ALA A 319 -85.35 -92.18 104.53
N ALA A 320 -84.84 -91.76 105.69
CA ALA A 320 -83.87 -90.66 105.76
C ALA A 320 -82.56 -90.99 105.00
N GLU A 321 -82.16 -92.26 104.99
CA GLU A 321 -80.98 -92.75 104.28
C GLU A 321 -81.18 -92.79 102.75
N SER A 322 -82.41 -93.00 102.24
CA SER A 322 -82.69 -92.81 100.80
C SER A 322 -82.68 -91.34 100.40
N ASP A 323 -83.31 -90.46 101.20
CA ASP A 323 -83.42 -89.03 100.89
C ASP A 323 -82.03 -88.34 100.88
N LEU A 324 -81.13 -88.74 101.80
CA LEU A 324 -79.72 -88.31 101.76
C LEU A 324 -78.99 -88.82 100.51
N ASN A 325 -79.21 -90.06 100.09
CA ASN A 325 -78.60 -90.62 98.87
C ASN A 325 -79.12 -89.97 97.57
N ASP A 326 -80.32 -89.40 97.57
CA ASP A 326 -80.84 -88.58 96.47
C ASP A 326 -80.22 -87.18 96.49
N GLN A 327 -80.13 -86.53 97.66
CA GLN A 327 -79.47 -85.22 97.82
C GLN A 327 -77.97 -85.27 97.48
N GLU A 328 -77.24 -86.30 97.91
CA GLU A 328 -75.82 -86.47 97.53
C GLU A 328 -75.66 -86.63 96.01
N ARG A 329 -76.59 -87.29 95.33
CA ARG A 329 -76.58 -87.40 93.85
C ARG A 329 -76.85 -86.06 93.16
N GLU A 330 -77.82 -85.28 93.63
CA GLU A 330 -78.09 -83.93 93.11
C GLU A 330 -76.88 -83.00 93.34
N ILE A 331 -76.28 -83.03 94.52
CA ILE A 331 -75.06 -82.29 94.86
C ILE A 331 -73.89 -82.71 93.94
N GLU A 332 -73.72 -84.00 93.66
CA GLU A 332 -72.64 -84.48 92.78
C GLU A 332 -72.86 -84.11 91.31
N GLU A 333 -74.12 -84.04 90.85
CA GLU A 333 -74.47 -83.54 89.52
C GLU A 333 -74.26 -82.03 89.40
N LEU A 334 -74.64 -81.25 90.41
CA LEU A 334 -74.35 -79.81 90.48
C LEU A 334 -72.84 -79.52 90.53
N LYS A 335 -72.04 -80.30 91.25
CA LYS A 335 -70.57 -80.21 91.21
C LYS A 335 -70.02 -80.43 89.79
N ARG A 336 -70.52 -81.42 89.05
CA ARG A 336 -70.12 -81.65 87.65
C ARG A 336 -70.53 -80.49 86.74
N LEU A 337 -71.74 -79.94 86.93
CA LEU A 337 -72.22 -78.80 86.16
C LEU A 337 -71.37 -77.54 86.41
N ILE A 338 -71.02 -77.28 87.67
CA ILE A 338 -70.11 -76.19 88.06
C ILE A 338 -68.74 -76.42 87.42
N SER A 339 -68.12 -77.59 87.59
CA SER A 339 -66.82 -77.90 86.99
C SER A 339 -66.80 -77.80 85.47
N ALA A 340 -67.90 -78.15 84.79
CA ALA A 340 -68.03 -77.97 83.34
C ALA A 340 -68.15 -76.48 82.94
N LYS A 341 -68.83 -75.67 83.76
CA LYS A 341 -68.94 -74.22 83.55
C LYS A 341 -67.65 -73.47 83.89
N ASP A 342 -66.91 -73.91 84.90
CA ASP A 342 -65.57 -73.41 85.19
C ASP A 342 -64.61 -73.69 84.01
N LEU A 343 -64.67 -74.89 83.43
CA LEU A 343 -63.88 -75.25 82.24
C LEU A 343 -64.23 -74.39 81.02
N GLU A 344 -65.52 -74.09 80.81
CA GLU A 344 -66.00 -73.19 79.75
C GLU A 344 -65.56 -71.72 80.01
N ILE A 345 -65.55 -71.29 81.27
CA ILE A 345 -65.04 -69.97 81.68
C ILE A 345 -63.53 -69.86 81.44
N GLU A 346 -62.73 -70.88 81.75
CA GLU A 346 -61.29 -70.88 81.42
C GLU A 346 -61.04 -70.87 79.91
N GLN A 347 -61.82 -71.61 79.11
CA GLN A 347 -61.72 -71.54 77.64
C GLN A 347 -62.03 -70.13 77.09
N TYR A 348 -63.05 -69.45 77.62
CA TYR A 348 -63.33 -68.06 77.23
C TYR A 348 -62.27 -67.06 77.73
N LYS A 349 -61.66 -67.28 78.90
CA LYS A 349 -60.51 -66.49 79.38
C LYS A 349 -59.28 -66.67 78.48
N GLU A 350 -58.98 -67.91 78.08
CA GLU A 350 -57.85 -68.24 77.21
C GLU A 350 -58.03 -67.64 75.81
N GLN A 351 -59.23 -67.74 75.24
CA GLN A 351 -59.57 -67.06 73.97
C GLN A 351 -59.48 -65.53 74.07
N LEU A 352 -59.94 -64.94 75.18
CA LEU A 352 -59.85 -63.50 75.40
C LEU A 352 -58.40 -63.02 75.60
N ALA A 353 -57.56 -63.83 76.24
CA ALA A 353 -56.13 -63.59 76.35
C ALA A 353 -55.43 -63.70 74.99
N GLU A 354 -55.72 -64.73 74.20
CA GLU A 354 -55.22 -64.88 72.83
C GLU A 354 -55.56 -63.69 71.93
N GLU A 355 -56.81 -63.22 71.93
CA GLU A 355 -57.22 -62.06 71.11
C GLU A 355 -56.64 -60.74 71.64
N SER A 356 -56.49 -60.60 72.96
CA SER A 356 -55.74 -59.49 73.57
C SER A 356 -54.28 -59.48 73.10
N ASP A 357 -53.61 -60.63 73.11
CA ASP A 357 -52.22 -60.76 72.69
C ASP A 357 -52.06 -60.51 71.18
N LYS A 358 -52.93 -61.07 70.34
CA LYS A 358 -52.96 -60.78 68.88
C LYS A 358 -53.14 -59.29 68.61
N SER A 359 -54.10 -58.65 69.29
CA SER A 359 -54.34 -57.21 69.18
C SER A 359 -53.15 -56.38 69.66
N SER A 360 -52.46 -56.81 70.72
CA SER A 360 -51.23 -56.16 71.21
C SER A 360 -50.08 -56.25 70.18
N GLN A 361 -49.93 -57.40 69.52
CA GLN A 361 -48.89 -57.61 68.50
C GLN A 361 -49.18 -56.80 67.23
N GLU A 362 -50.44 -56.73 66.80
CA GLU A 362 -50.82 -55.88 65.67
C GLU A 362 -50.63 -54.39 66.00
N ARG A 363 -50.99 -53.96 67.21
CA ARG A 363 -50.72 -52.61 67.70
C ARG A 363 -49.23 -52.26 67.67
N LEU A 364 -48.36 -53.16 68.14
CA LEU A 364 -46.90 -52.97 68.10
C LEU A 364 -46.35 -52.88 66.67
N ARG A 365 -46.90 -53.66 65.72
CA ARG A 365 -46.53 -53.55 64.29
C ARG A 365 -46.93 -52.19 63.70
N LEU A 366 -48.18 -51.78 63.91
CA LEU A 366 -48.69 -50.48 63.45
C LEU A 366 -47.93 -49.31 64.09
N GLU A 367 -47.55 -49.42 65.36
CA GLU A 367 -46.80 -48.40 66.09
C GLU A 367 -45.34 -48.30 65.57
N ALA A 368 -44.72 -49.43 65.18
CA ALA A 368 -43.45 -49.43 64.47
C ALA A 368 -43.54 -48.83 63.06
N ASP A 369 -44.57 -49.18 62.28
CA ASP A 369 -44.79 -48.59 60.95
C ASP A 369 -45.07 -47.08 61.02
N ILE A 370 -45.79 -46.63 62.06
CA ILE A 370 -45.99 -45.21 62.35
C ILE A 370 -44.65 -44.51 62.68
N VAL A 371 -43.69 -45.17 63.31
CA VAL A 371 -42.33 -44.63 63.52
C VAL A 371 -41.56 -44.56 62.20
N ASN A 372 -41.53 -45.65 61.42
CA ASN A 372 -40.88 -45.71 60.11
C ASN A 372 -41.39 -44.61 59.15
N LEU A 373 -42.71 -44.40 59.12
CA LEU A 373 -43.35 -43.36 58.31
C LEU A 373 -43.01 -41.94 58.80
N LYS A 374 -42.88 -41.72 60.12
CA LYS A 374 -42.44 -40.42 60.67
C LYS A 374 -40.99 -40.11 60.28
N GLU A 375 -40.10 -41.09 60.32
CA GLU A 375 -38.70 -40.94 59.92
C GLU A 375 -38.59 -40.60 58.43
N LEU A 376 -39.28 -41.36 57.56
CA LEU A 376 -39.35 -41.08 56.12
C LEU A 376 -39.91 -39.67 55.82
N ILE A 377 -40.91 -39.22 56.58
CA ILE A 377 -41.48 -37.86 56.47
C ILE A 377 -40.44 -36.78 56.84
N GLU A 378 -39.63 -36.96 57.88
CA GLU A 378 -38.58 -35.99 58.21
C GLU A 378 -37.39 -36.03 57.25
N GLU A 379 -37.02 -37.20 56.72
CA GLU A 379 -36.02 -37.30 55.66
C GLU A 379 -36.47 -36.55 54.39
N LEU A 380 -37.70 -36.79 53.93
CA LEU A 380 -38.30 -36.10 52.79
C LEU A 380 -38.41 -34.58 53.05
N LYS A 381 -38.78 -34.15 54.26
CA LYS A 381 -38.74 -32.73 54.65
C LYS A 381 -37.32 -32.16 54.61
N SER A 382 -36.30 -32.94 54.97
CA SER A 382 -34.89 -32.55 54.87
C SER A 382 -34.48 -32.33 53.41
N GLU A 383 -34.89 -33.22 52.51
CA GLU A 383 -34.52 -33.16 51.10
C GLU A 383 -35.26 -32.02 50.37
N VAL A 384 -36.55 -31.82 50.67
CA VAL A 384 -37.31 -30.65 50.19
C VAL A 384 -36.65 -29.33 50.63
N LYS A 385 -36.06 -29.26 51.83
CA LYS A 385 -35.26 -28.09 52.27
C LYS A 385 -33.97 -27.95 51.45
N LYS A 386 -33.23 -29.04 51.22
CA LYS A 386 -31.99 -29.03 50.38
C LYS A 386 -32.29 -28.57 48.95
N VAL A 387 -33.30 -29.16 48.30
CA VAL A 387 -33.75 -28.83 46.94
C VAL A 387 -34.26 -27.39 46.85
N SER A 388 -35.01 -26.91 47.86
CA SER A 388 -35.44 -25.50 47.93
C SER A 388 -34.27 -24.52 48.04
N GLN A 389 -33.21 -24.87 48.78
CA GLN A 389 -32.00 -24.06 48.89
C GLN A 389 -31.18 -24.07 47.59
N GLN A 390 -31.05 -25.23 46.93
CA GLN A 390 -30.42 -25.35 45.61
C GLN A 390 -31.18 -24.55 44.54
N LYS A 391 -32.51 -24.63 44.52
CA LYS A 391 -33.38 -23.86 43.63
C LYS A 391 -33.08 -22.35 43.73
N LYS A 392 -33.07 -21.79 44.94
CA LYS A 392 -32.73 -20.38 45.17
C LYS A 392 -31.32 -20.01 44.65
N GLN A 393 -30.35 -20.91 44.82
CA GLN A 393 -28.99 -20.70 44.30
C GLN A 393 -28.95 -20.70 42.76
N VAL A 394 -29.75 -21.55 42.10
CA VAL A 394 -29.90 -21.59 40.64
C VAL A 394 -30.64 -20.35 40.14
N GLU A 395 -31.73 -19.93 40.79
CA GLU A 395 -32.47 -18.70 40.46
C GLU A 395 -31.56 -17.46 40.56
N ALA A 396 -30.71 -17.37 41.59
CA ALA A 396 -29.70 -16.31 41.71
C ALA A 396 -28.66 -16.34 40.58
N LYS A 397 -28.15 -17.51 40.21
CA LYS A 397 -27.22 -17.68 39.07
C LYS A 397 -27.86 -17.27 37.74
N ILE A 398 -29.12 -17.67 37.51
CA ILE A 398 -29.89 -17.30 36.31
C ILE A 398 -30.08 -15.78 36.26
N SER A 399 -30.45 -15.13 37.37
CA SER A 399 -30.59 -13.67 37.45
C SER A 399 -29.28 -12.94 37.14
N MET A 400 -28.16 -13.42 37.68
CA MET A 400 -26.83 -12.87 37.39
C MET A 400 -26.45 -13.03 35.91
N GLN A 401 -26.67 -14.20 35.32
CA GLN A 401 -26.44 -14.45 33.89
C GLN A 401 -27.34 -13.60 33.00
N GLN A 402 -28.62 -13.42 33.36
CA GLN A 402 -29.54 -12.55 32.62
C GLN A 402 -29.07 -11.09 32.62
N ASN A 403 -28.50 -10.59 33.71
CA ASN A 403 -27.96 -9.23 33.76
C ASN A 403 -26.67 -9.10 32.94
N LEU A 404 -25.76 -10.06 33.05
CA LEU A 404 -24.55 -10.12 32.22
C LEU A 404 -24.88 -10.17 30.71
N ILE A 405 -25.93 -10.91 30.31
CA ILE A 405 -26.44 -10.95 28.93
C ILE A 405 -27.01 -9.60 28.49
N LYS A 406 -27.65 -8.81 29.38
CA LYS A 406 -28.11 -7.44 29.05
C LYS A 406 -26.91 -6.51 28.82
N GLU A 407 -25.88 -6.60 29.67
CA GLU A 407 -24.65 -5.80 29.54
C GLU A 407 -23.87 -6.14 28.26
N PHE A 408 -23.73 -7.43 27.92
CA PHE A 408 -23.14 -7.84 26.63
C PHE A 408 -23.96 -7.38 25.42
N LYS A 409 -25.30 -7.41 25.50
CA LYS A 409 -26.16 -6.85 24.44
C LYS A 409 -26.02 -5.34 24.30
N ALA A 410 -25.95 -4.60 25.41
CA ALA A 410 -25.78 -3.14 25.39
C ALA A 410 -24.40 -2.75 24.82
N THR A 411 -23.32 -3.38 25.29
CA THR A 411 -21.96 -3.14 24.77
C THR A 411 -21.81 -3.57 23.30
N SER A 412 -22.48 -4.64 22.87
CA SER A 412 -22.53 -5.05 21.46
C SER A 412 -23.34 -4.11 20.57
N ALA A 413 -24.35 -3.43 21.10
CA ALA A 413 -25.08 -2.39 20.36
C ALA A 413 -24.22 -1.13 20.18
N ILE A 414 -23.60 -0.66 21.28
CA ILE A 414 -22.71 0.51 21.26
C ILE A 414 -21.51 0.30 20.32
N SER A 415 -20.95 -0.91 20.26
CA SER A 415 -19.86 -1.20 19.31
C SER A 415 -20.35 -1.26 17.86
N ALA A 416 -21.54 -1.83 17.59
CA ALA A 416 -22.14 -1.82 16.26
C ALA A 416 -22.44 -0.40 15.75
N ASP A 417 -22.99 0.47 16.61
CA ASP A 417 -23.22 1.88 16.30
C ASP A 417 -21.91 2.63 16.02
N ARG A 418 -20.87 2.39 16.84
CA ARG A 418 -19.52 2.93 16.60
C ARG A 418 -18.97 2.47 15.24
N PHE A 419 -19.04 1.19 14.92
CA PHE A 419 -18.59 0.69 13.61
C PHE A 419 -19.41 1.26 12.45
N SER A 420 -20.71 1.50 12.63
CA SER A 420 -21.56 2.17 11.64
C SER A 420 -21.11 3.61 11.40
N LEU A 421 -20.82 4.37 12.47
CA LEU A 421 -20.29 5.73 12.40
C LEU A 421 -18.92 5.77 11.71
N GLU A 422 -17.99 4.91 12.12
CA GLU A 422 -16.63 4.81 11.57
C GLU A 422 -16.67 4.45 10.07
N LYS A 423 -17.54 3.50 9.68
CA LYS A 423 -17.81 3.14 8.28
C LYS A 423 -18.45 4.29 7.48
N SER A 424 -19.23 5.17 8.11
CA SER A 424 -19.78 6.36 7.46
C SER A 424 -18.70 7.43 7.22
N ALA A 425 -17.82 7.66 8.20
CA ALA A 425 -16.71 8.60 8.08
C ALA A 425 -15.73 8.17 6.96
N LEU A 426 -15.29 6.91 6.98
CA LEU A 426 -14.41 6.36 5.94
C LEU A 426 -15.03 6.44 4.53
N ARG A 427 -16.34 6.26 4.38
CA ARG A 427 -17.04 6.48 3.10
C ARG A 427 -16.98 7.94 2.65
N THR A 428 -17.16 8.91 3.56
CA THR A 428 -17.03 10.33 3.21
C THR A 428 -15.60 10.71 2.84
N GLU A 429 -14.60 10.17 3.54
CA GLU A 429 -13.18 10.38 3.24
C GLU A 429 -12.81 9.79 1.86
N ILE A 430 -13.22 8.55 1.58
CA ILE A 430 -13.06 7.91 0.25
C ILE A 430 -13.72 8.77 -0.85
N SER A 431 -14.90 9.35 -0.58
CA SER A 431 -15.57 10.24 -1.54
C SER A 431 -14.79 11.54 -1.78
N ILE A 432 -14.26 12.16 -0.73
CA ILE A 432 -13.43 13.38 -0.82
C ILE A 432 -12.11 13.09 -1.56
N LEU A 433 -11.45 11.98 -1.25
CA LEU A 433 -10.22 11.54 -1.93
C LEU A 433 -10.48 11.19 -3.41
N SER A 434 -11.60 10.55 -3.72
CA SER A 434 -12.03 10.27 -5.10
C SER A 434 -12.26 11.56 -5.90
N LEU A 435 -12.99 12.53 -5.33
CA LEU A 435 -13.19 13.85 -5.95
C LEU A 435 -11.87 14.59 -6.15
N SER A 436 -10.97 14.59 -5.15
CA SER A 436 -9.62 15.16 -5.24
C SER A 436 -8.80 14.51 -6.36
N ASN A 437 -8.79 13.18 -6.44
CA ASN A 437 -8.08 12.43 -7.48
C ASN A 437 -8.64 12.72 -8.89
N SER A 438 -9.96 12.83 -9.04
CA SER A 438 -10.58 13.25 -10.32
C SER A 438 -10.18 14.66 -10.73
N SER A 439 -10.08 15.61 -9.78
CA SER A 439 -9.60 16.97 -10.03
C SER A 439 -8.12 17.01 -10.41
N LEU A 440 -7.27 16.16 -9.79
CA LEU A 440 -5.86 16.03 -10.14
C LEU A 440 -5.66 15.38 -11.52
N SER A 441 -6.46 14.36 -11.86
CA SER A 441 -6.47 13.73 -13.19
C SER A 441 -6.91 14.71 -14.30
N ALA A 442 -7.93 15.54 -14.05
CA ALA A 442 -8.34 16.61 -14.97
C ALA A 442 -7.23 17.66 -15.17
N LYS A 443 -6.49 18.03 -14.11
CA LYS A 443 -5.34 18.93 -14.21
C LYS A 443 -4.15 18.30 -14.95
N LEU A 444 -3.91 17.00 -14.77
CA LEU A 444 -2.86 16.27 -15.49
C LEU A 444 -3.14 16.31 -17.00
N THR A 445 -4.34 15.91 -17.41
CA THR A 445 -4.75 15.88 -18.82
C THR A 445 -4.80 17.27 -19.46
N GLN A 446 -5.17 18.31 -18.69
CA GLN A 446 -5.03 19.70 -19.14
C GLN A 446 -3.56 20.07 -19.41
N LEU A 447 -2.64 19.79 -18.47
CA LEU A 447 -1.22 20.10 -18.64
C LEU A 447 -0.57 19.31 -19.78
N GLU A 448 -1.04 18.09 -20.04
CA GLU A 448 -0.62 17.27 -21.18
C GLU A 448 -1.09 17.88 -22.51
N ALA A 449 -2.32 18.40 -22.58
CA ALA A 449 -2.83 19.11 -23.74
C ALA A 449 -2.09 20.44 -23.99
N GLU A 450 -1.86 21.25 -22.95
CA GLU A 450 -1.08 22.50 -23.04
C GLU A 450 0.36 22.21 -23.53
N LYS A 451 1.00 21.17 -22.99
CA LYS A 451 2.32 20.70 -23.43
C LYS A 451 2.32 20.24 -24.89
N ALA A 452 1.26 19.57 -25.37
CA ALA A 452 1.14 19.14 -26.75
C ALA A 452 1.04 20.34 -27.72
N VAL A 453 0.25 21.35 -27.37
CA VAL A 453 0.16 22.61 -28.13
C VAL A 453 1.51 23.32 -28.18
N LEU A 454 2.17 23.51 -27.03
CA LEU A 454 3.50 24.15 -26.96
C LEU A 454 4.58 23.40 -27.75
N CYS A 455 4.54 22.06 -27.80
CA CYS A 455 5.41 21.28 -28.68
C CYS A 455 5.10 21.54 -30.16
N SER A 456 3.82 21.56 -30.55
CA SER A 456 3.41 21.83 -31.94
C SER A 456 3.84 23.22 -32.42
N ASP A 457 3.69 24.25 -31.57
CA ASP A 457 4.09 25.62 -31.88
C ASP A 457 5.61 25.78 -31.96
N ARG A 458 6.37 25.19 -31.03
CA ARG A 458 7.83 25.12 -31.09
C ARG A 458 8.29 24.44 -32.39
N ASP A 459 7.65 23.34 -32.76
CA ASP A 459 8.04 22.57 -33.95
C ASP A 459 7.59 23.26 -35.25
N ARG A 460 6.57 24.13 -35.18
CA ARG A 460 6.26 25.09 -36.24
C ARG A 460 7.36 26.14 -36.36
N GLN A 461 7.75 26.81 -35.27
CA GLN A 461 8.83 27.79 -35.27
C GLN A 461 10.15 27.19 -35.81
N ASN A 462 10.49 25.96 -35.43
CA ASN A 462 11.65 25.24 -35.97
C ASN A 462 11.55 25.00 -37.50
N ARG A 463 10.36 24.62 -38.02
CA ARG A 463 10.14 24.49 -39.48
C ARG A 463 10.26 25.83 -40.20
N ASP A 464 9.75 26.89 -39.60
CA ASP A 464 9.73 28.23 -40.20
C ASP A 464 11.16 28.82 -40.24
N LEU A 465 11.92 28.74 -39.13
CA LEU A 465 13.36 29.09 -39.09
C LEU A 465 14.24 28.25 -40.03
N ASN A 466 13.96 26.94 -40.18
CA ASN A 466 14.72 26.12 -41.12
C ASN A 466 14.52 26.57 -42.58
N ARG A 467 13.30 27.01 -42.97
CA ARG A 467 13.07 27.58 -44.31
C ARG A 467 13.80 28.90 -44.52
N GLU A 468 13.92 29.74 -43.49
CA GLU A 468 14.77 30.95 -43.55
C GLU A 468 16.24 30.59 -43.76
N ILE A 469 16.76 29.60 -43.00
CA ILE A 469 18.14 29.11 -43.14
C ILE A 469 18.41 28.56 -44.54
N ASP A 470 17.48 27.77 -45.11
CA ASP A 470 17.61 27.24 -46.47
C ASP A 470 17.45 28.33 -47.55
N GLY A 471 16.63 29.36 -47.31
CA GLY A 471 16.57 30.56 -48.14
C GLY A 471 17.90 31.34 -48.15
N PHE A 472 18.53 31.54 -46.99
CA PHE A 472 19.84 32.17 -46.90
C PHE A 472 20.97 31.31 -47.52
N ARG A 473 20.88 29.98 -47.45
CA ARG A 473 21.80 29.07 -48.15
C ARG A 473 21.72 29.27 -49.66
N LEU A 474 20.52 29.21 -50.24
CA LEU A 474 20.31 29.46 -51.66
C LEU A 474 20.83 30.85 -52.09
N GLN A 475 20.66 31.88 -51.26
CA GLN A 475 21.23 33.20 -51.53
C GLN A 475 22.77 33.20 -51.52
N VAL A 476 23.41 32.48 -50.59
CA VAL A 476 24.87 32.32 -50.54
C VAL A 476 25.39 31.53 -51.74
N ASP A 477 24.68 30.48 -52.18
CA ASP A 477 25.05 29.68 -53.33
C ASP A 477 24.99 30.52 -54.63
N VAL A 478 23.94 31.31 -54.81
CA VAL A 478 23.79 32.26 -55.94
C VAL A 478 24.91 33.31 -55.93
N LEU A 479 25.15 33.97 -54.79
CA LEU A 479 26.23 34.97 -54.68
C LEU A 479 27.63 34.37 -54.87
N THR A 480 27.82 33.08 -54.57
CA THR A 480 29.07 32.36 -54.85
C THR A 480 29.24 32.12 -56.34
N ALA A 481 28.17 31.72 -57.05
CA ALA A 481 28.19 31.57 -58.50
C ALA A 481 28.43 32.91 -59.24
N GLU A 482 27.78 34.00 -58.81
CA GLU A 482 28.01 35.35 -59.35
C GLU A 482 29.45 35.82 -59.12
N LYS A 483 30.00 35.57 -57.92
CA LYS A 483 31.41 35.85 -57.60
C LYS A 483 32.36 35.09 -58.53
N ASP A 484 32.07 33.83 -58.83
CA ASP A 484 32.97 32.98 -59.60
C ASP A 484 32.89 33.25 -61.12
N ASP A 485 31.73 33.66 -61.66
CA ASP A 485 31.65 34.28 -63.01
C ASP A 485 32.50 35.56 -63.07
N MET A 486 32.32 36.47 -62.10
CA MET A 486 33.08 37.71 -62.05
C MET A 486 34.60 37.46 -61.93
N ALA A 487 35.02 36.42 -61.19
CA ALA A 487 36.40 36.00 -61.10
C ALA A 487 36.93 35.46 -62.44
N ALA A 488 36.16 34.62 -63.14
CA ALA A 488 36.51 34.12 -64.48
C ALA A 488 36.65 35.27 -65.50
N ARG A 489 35.73 36.24 -65.48
CA ARG A 489 35.77 37.44 -66.32
C ARG A 489 36.97 38.34 -66.02
N VAL A 490 37.35 38.48 -64.74
CA VAL A 490 38.57 39.20 -64.34
C VAL A 490 39.83 38.47 -64.80
N SER A 491 39.88 37.13 -64.72
CA SER A 491 41.01 36.36 -65.28
C SER A 491 41.14 36.56 -66.78
N ALA A 492 40.03 36.41 -67.53
CA ALA A 492 40.01 36.59 -68.98
C ALA A 492 40.51 38.00 -69.39
N LEU A 493 40.04 39.06 -68.71
CA LEU A 493 40.54 40.42 -68.95
C LEU A 493 42.01 40.61 -68.54
N SER A 494 42.48 39.93 -67.50
CA SER A 494 43.91 39.95 -67.11
C SER A 494 44.79 39.31 -68.18
N ASP A 495 44.38 38.18 -68.74
CA ASP A 495 45.09 37.50 -69.82
C ASP A 495 45.03 38.29 -71.14
N ASP A 496 43.89 38.93 -71.42
CA ASP A 496 43.72 39.81 -72.58
C ASP A 496 44.54 41.12 -72.47
N ILE A 497 44.86 41.57 -71.25
CA ILE A 497 45.82 42.66 -70.98
C ILE A 497 47.26 42.18 -71.18
N LYS A 498 47.66 41.04 -70.60
CA LYS A 498 49.02 40.47 -70.82
C LYS A 498 49.31 40.31 -72.31
N GLY A 499 48.37 39.77 -73.08
CA GLY A 499 48.50 39.63 -74.53
C GLY A 499 48.54 40.96 -75.30
N ARG A 500 48.10 42.08 -74.72
CA ARG A 500 48.30 43.43 -75.27
C ARG A 500 49.69 43.97 -74.90
N ASP A 501 50.11 43.80 -73.66
CA ASP A 501 51.42 44.24 -73.17
C ASP A 501 52.56 43.51 -73.91
N GLU A 502 52.44 42.20 -74.12
CA GLU A 502 53.34 41.41 -74.98
C GLU A 502 53.43 41.98 -76.40
N ARG A 503 52.28 42.36 -77.01
CA ARG A 503 52.27 42.99 -78.34
C ARG A 503 52.95 44.36 -78.33
N ILE A 504 52.74 45.17 -77.28
CA ILE A 504 53.41 46.47 -77.09
C ILE A 504 54.92 46.26 -77.00
N CYS A 505 55.42 45.32 -76.19
CA CYS A 505 56.84 44.98 -76.13
C CYS A 505 57.40 44.62 -77.51
N THR A 506 56.73 43.77 -78.31
CA THR A 506 57.22 43.46 -79.68
C THR A 506 57.14 44.65 -80.66
N MET A 507 56.33 45.67 -80.38
CA MET A 507 56.29 46.91 -81.14
C MET A 507 57.41 47.86 -80.72
N ASP A 508 57.70 47.96 -79.43
CA ASP A 508 58.81 48.75 -78.89
C ASP A 508 60.15 48.16 -79.32
N GLU A 509 60.33 46.84 -79.30
CA GLU A 509 61.51 46.15 -79.85
C GLU A 509 61.77 46.52 -81.32
N ARG A 510 60.74 46.44 -82.18
CA ARG A 510 60.81 46.83 -83.60
C ARG A 510 61.10 48.32 -83.78
N THR A 511 60.49 49.17 -82.95
CA THR A 511 60.67 50.62 -83.00
C THR A 511 62.10 51.00 -82.59
N ASN A 512 62.65 50.35 -81.56
CA ASN A 512 64.04 50.50 -81.15
C ASN A 512 65.02 49.98 -82.22
N GLN A 513 64.70 48.85 -82.89
CA GLN A 513 65.50 48.36 -84.01
C GLN A 513 65.53 49.37 -85.17
N LEU A 514 64.36 49.86 -85.61
CA LEU A 514 64.26 50.87 -86.68
C LEU A 514 64.97 52.17 -86.29
N HIS A 515 64.87 52.60 -85.03
CA HIS A 515 65.61 53.76 -84.53
C HIS A 515 67.13 53.56 -84.61
N LEU A 516 67.63 52.39 -84.22
CA LEU A 516 69.05 52.03 -84.32
C LEU A 516 69.53 51.97 -85.78
N GLU A 517 68.70 51.52 -86.71
CA GLU A 517 68.97 51.53 -88.15
C GLU A 517 68.99 52.96 -88.72
N HIS A 518 68.02 53.80 -88.33
CA HIS A 518 68.03 55.23 -88.68
C HIS A 518 69.27 55.97 -88.15
N VAL A 519 69.71 55.69 -86.92
CA VAL A 519 70.92 56.30 -86.34
C VAL A 519 72.18 55.89 -87.12
N LYS A 520 72.29 54.62 -87.55
CA LYS A 520 73.39 54.17 -88.43
C LYS A 520 73.38 54.90 -89.78
N LEU A 521 72.23 54.92 -90.45
CA LEU A 521 72.07 55.59 -91.75
C LEU A 521 72.35 57.10 -91.65
N MET A 522 72.00 57.75 -90.55
CA MET A 522 72.36 59.16 -90.30
C MET A 522 73.87 59.36 -90.13
N ALA A 523 74.57 58.47 -89.41
CA ALA A 523 76.03 58.53 -89.28
C ALA A 523 76.74 58.29 -90.63
N GLU A 524 76.24 57.36 -91.45
CA GLU A 524 76.73 57.12 -92.82
C GLU A 524 76.48 58.33 -93.72
N LEU A 525 75.28 58.94 -93.65
CA LEU A 525 74.94 60.17 -94.37
C LEU A 525 75.81 61.35 -93.96
N GLU A 526 76.09 61.52 -92.67
CA GLU A 526 77.00 62.56 -92.17
C GLU A 526 78.44 62.35 -92.62
N GLN A 527 78.92 61.10 -92.62
CA GLN A 527 80.24 60.73 -93.13
C GLN A 527 80.35 61.02 -94.64
N ALA A 528 79.36 60.60 -95.43
CA ALA A 528 79.28 60.90 -96.86
C ALA A 528 79.22 62.41 -97.12
N ARG A 529 78.44 63.16 -96.32
CA ARG A 529 78.36 64.62 -96.39
C ARG A 529 79.65 65.31 -95.94
N ARG A 530 80.49 64.67 -95.11
CA ARG A 530 81.84 65.17 -94.74
C ARG A 530 82.80 65.02 -95.91
N VAL A 531 82.90 63.82 -96.48
CA VAL A 531 83.69 63.54 -97.70
C VAL A 531 83.23 64.42 -98.86
N GLY A 532 81.93 64.68 -99.00
CA GLY A 532 81.40 65.61 -99.99
C GLY A 532 81.84 67.07 -99.81
N ARG A 533 82.07 67.54 -98.57
CA ARG A 533 82.66 68.87 -98.31
C ARG A 533 84.15 68.88 -98.64
N GLU A 534 84.90 67.88 -98.16
CA GLU A 534 86.33 67.71 -98.44
C GLU A 534 86.60 67.67 -99.96
N LEU A 535 85.74 66.98 -100.72
CA LEU A 535 85.81 66.94 -102.18
C LEU A 535 85.44 68.28 -102.82
N ALA A 536 84.41 68.98 -102.34
CA ALA A 536 84.04 70.30 -102.86
C ALA A 536 85.11 71.37 -102.59
N GLU A 537 85.75 71.35 -101.43
CA GLU A 537 86.91 72.20 -101.10
C GLU A 537 88.09 71.88 -102.02
N ARG A 538 88.34 70.60 -102.31
CA ARG A 538 89.38 70.17 -103.24
C ARG A 538 89.08 70.55 -104.69
N VAL A 539 87.83 70.49 -105.13
CA VAL A 539 87.39 70.98 -106.45
C VAL A 539 87.61 72.49 -106.53
N LYS A 540 87.17 73.27 -105.53
CA LYS A 540 87.42 74.72 -105.48
C LYS A 540 88.91 75.07 -105.53
N ALA A 541 89.76 74.34 -104.80
CA ALA A 541 91.21 74.55 -104.83
C ALA A 541 91.83 74.21 -106.21
N LEU A 542 91.27 73.25 -106.94
CA LEU A 542 91.66 72.93 -108.32
C LEU A 542 91.12 73.97 -109.32
N ASP A 543 89.90 74.46 -109.16
CA ASP A 543 89.33 75.52 -110.00
C ASP A 543 90.13 76.82 -109.87
N GLU A 544 90.50 77.20 -108.64
CA GLU A 544 91.41 78.34 -108.39
C GLU A 544 92.79 78.13 -109.04
N GLU A 545 93.31 76.91 -109.07
CA GLU A 545 94.59 76.59 -109.73
C GLU A 545 94.47 76.60 -111.26
N VAL A 546 93.38 76.07 -111.81
CA VAL A 546 93.06 76.17 -113.24
C VAL A 546 92.91 77.63 -113.66
N GLU A 547 92.34 78.49 -112.81
CA GLU A 547 92.21 79.92 -113.10
C GLU A 547 93.56 80.67 -112.97
N ARG A 548 94.40 80.34 -111.98
CA ARG A 548 95.81 80.80 -111.95
C ARG A 548 96.55 80.42 -113.23
N GLN A 549 96.39 79.18 -113.69
CA GLN A 549 96.99 78.70 -114.94
C GLN A 549 96.39 79.41 -116.16
N ARG A 550 95.08 79.68 -116.20
CA ARG A 550 94.45 80.48 -117.27
C ARG A 550 95.03 81.89 -117.33
N VAL A 551 95.17 82.55 -116.17
CA VAL A 551 95.79 83.88 -116.06
C VAL A 551 97.22 83.83 -116.57
N ALA A 552 98.07 82.93 -116.05
CA ALA A 552 99.47 82.81 -116.47
C ALA A 552 99.63 82.46 -117.97
N ILE A 553 98.73 81.64 -118.54
CA ILE A 553 98.68 81.38 -120.00
C ILE A 553 98.27 82.63 -120.76
N SER A 554 97.31 83.41 -120.25
CA SER A 554 96.85 84.66 -120.87
C SER A 554 97.91 85.77 -120.83
N GLU A 555 98.65 85.87 -119.73
CA GLU A 555 99.80 86.77 -119.55
C GLU A 555 100.97 86.33 -120.44
N GLY A 556 101.29 85.03 -120.51
CA GLY A 556 102.27 84.49 -121.44
C GLY A 556 101.88 84.65 -122.92
N ALA A 557 100.58 84.65 -123.22
CA ALA A 557 100.06 84.98 -124.55
C ALA A 557 100.08 86.49 -124.83
N GLU A 558 99.84 87.35 -123.84
CA GLU A 558 99.99 88.80 -123.98
C GLU A 558 101.46 89.20 -124.09
N GLY A 559 102.39 88.58 -123.35
CA GLY A 559 103.83 88.75 -123.52
C GLY A 559 104.31 88.35 -124.91
N LYS A 560 103.70 87.31 -125.52
CA LYS A 560 103.92 86.97 -126.93
C LYS A 560 103.33 88.03 -127.89
N ARG A 561 102.14 88.57 -127.61
CA ARG A 561 101.54 89.67 -128.39
C ARG A 561 102.35 90.96 -128.26
N GLU A 562 102.86 91.28 -127.08
CA GLU A 562 103.77 92.39 -126.81
C GLU A 562 105.09 92.20 -127.56
N ALA A 563 105.73 91.03 -127.47
CA ALA A 563 106.93 90.72 -128.25
C ALA A 563 106.69 90.89 -129.76
N ILE A 564 105.54 90.47 -130.28
CA ILE A 564 105.14 90.73 -131.67
C ILE A 564 104.96 92.23 -131.94
N ARG A 565 104.30 92.99 -131.04
CA ARG A 565 104.12 94.44 -131.17
C ARG A 565 105.45 95.20 -131.15
N GLN A 566 106.40 94.84 -130.28
CA GLN A 566 107.77 95.39 -130.24
C GLN A 566 108.56 95.02 -131.52
N LEU A 567 108.40 93.79 -132.03
CA LEU A 567 109.06 93.36 -133.26
C LEU A 567 108.47 94.07 -134.50
N CYS A 568 107.16 94.31 -134.53
CA CYS A 568 106.53 95.17 -135.53
C CYS A 568 107.02 96.62 -135.44
N PHE A 569 107.13 97.19 -134.23
CA PHE A 569 107.65 98.55 -134.04
C PHE A 569 109.11 98.70 -134.50
N SER A 570 109.97 97.71 -134.22
CA SER A 570 111.34 97.72 -134.75
C SER A 570 111.39 97.51 -136.27
N LEU A 571 110.51 96.69 -136.85
CA LEU A 571 110.36 96.57 -138.31
C LEU A 571 109.90 97.88 -138.96
N GLU A 572 108.98 98.63 -138.35
CA GLU A 572 108.59 99.95 -138.84
C GLU A 572 109.71 100.97 -138.68
N HIS A 573 110.46 100.97 -137.58
CA HIS A 573 111.65 101.80 -137.42
C HIS A 573 112.71 101.53 -138.51
N TYR A 574 112.97 100.25 -138.84
CA TYR A 574 113.84 99.89 -139.96
C TYR A 574 113.24 100.28 -141.32
N ARG A 575 111.92 100.14 -141.52
CA ARG A 575 111.23 100.54 -142.76
C ARG A 575 111.31 102.04 -142.98
N ASP A 576 111.12 102.84 -141.93
CA ASP A 576 111.18 104.29 -141.98
C ASP A 576 112.62 104.79 -142.18
N GLY A 577 113.61 104.14 -141.55
CA GLY A 577 115.03 104.34 -141.87
C GLY A 577 115.34 104.04 -143.34
N TYR A 578 114.77 102.96 -143.90
CA TYR A 578 114.90 102.61 -145.32
C TYR A 578 114.18 103.61 -146.25
N HIS A 579 113.05 104.19 -145.82
CA HIS A 579 112.35 105.26 -146.53
C HIS A 579 113.16 106.57 -146.53
N GLN A 580 113.78 106.94 -145.41
CA GLN A 580 114.69 108.09 -145.33
C GLN A 580 115.91 107.89 -146.26
N LEU A 581 116.49 106.68 -146.27
CA LEU A 581 117.57 106.31 -147.19
C LEU A 581 117.14 106.40 -148.68
N ARG A 582 115.88 106.03 -148.98
CA ARG A 582 115.28 106.22 -150.32
C ARG A 582 115.09 107.69 -150.69
N GLN A 583 114.68 108.54 -149.75
CA GLN A 583 114.47 109.98 -149.99
C GLN A 583 115.77 110.70 -150.32
N MET A 584 116.88 110.32 -149.68
CA MET A 584 118.22 110.84 -149.97
C MET A 584 118.74 110.54 -151.39
N LEU A 585 118.13 109.59 -152.11
CA LEU A 585 118.63 109.07 -153.39
C LEU A 585 117.95 109.64 -154.65
N GLN A 586 116.98 110.56 -154.53
CA GLN A 586 116.23 111.09 -155.69
C GLN A 586 116.53 112.58 -155.96
N GLY A 587 117.82 112.93 -155.98
CA GLY A 587 118.27 114.32 -155.90
C GLY A 587 119.39 114.80 -156.84
N ASN A 588 119.77 114.11 -157.94
CA ASN A 588 120.35 114.78 -159.14
C ASN A 588 120.53 113.89 -160.42
N HIS A 589 120.01 114.45 -161.52
CA HIS A 589 120.09 114.18 -162.98
C HIS A 589 120.84 113.01 -163.69
N ARG A 590 120.03 112.23 -164.44
CA ARG A 590 120.12 111.80 -165.89
C ARG A 590 121.21 110.82 -166.45
N ARG A 591 120.68 109.74 -167.06
CA ARG A 591 121.17 108.92 -168.24
C ARG A 591 122.35 107.93 -168.02
N PRO A 592 122.51 106.86 -168.84
CA PRO A 592 121.47 105.94 -169.37
C PRO A 592 121.84 104.42 -169.37
N GLN A 593 120.81 103.55 -169.26
CA GLN A 593 120.70 102.18 -169.83
C GLN A 593 121.78 101.08 -169.58
N ALA A 594 121.51 100.11 -168.68
CA ALA A 594 122.10 98.74 -168.71
C ALA A 594 121.33 97.68 -167.86
N VAL A 595 121.06 96.50 -168.45
CA VAL A 595 121.30 95.10 -167.96
C VAL A 595 121.22 94.83 -166.44
N MET A 596 120.23 94.09 -165.87
CA MET A 596 119.97 92.62 -165.86
C MET A 596 121.11 91.70 -165.37
N ALA A 597 120.92 90.98 -164.24
CA ALA A 597 121.36 89.58 -164.03
C ALA A 597 120.96 89.03 -162.64
N VAL A 598 120.68 87.71 -162.58
CA VAL A 598 120.39 86.86 -161.40
C VAL A 598 119.16 87.25 -160.58
#